data_AF-A0A4Q4H0K0-F1
#
_entry.id   AF-A0A4Q4H0K0-F1
#
_cell.length_a   1.000
_cell.length_b   1.000
_cell.length_c   1.000
_cell.angle_alpha   90.00
_cell.angle_beta   90.00
_cell.angle_gamma   90.00
#
_symmetry.space_group_name_H-M   'P 1'
#
loop_
_entity.id
_entity.type
_entity.pdbx_description
1 polymer ?
#
loop_
_entity_poly.entity_id
_entity_poly.type
_entity_poly.pdbx_seq_one_letter_code
_entity_poly.pdbx_strand_id
1 'polypeptide(L)'
;MKKIMAVLLFVGCAQHAVADSVERYARQVEKISTQYNMQMKNFLRSLNPQITQFDAQQKTQYCAIVKTYVDDMYKVTDENRSSLPPSYMSITKQDVINKVNSSPEMQILKKYNIQCDLNHS
;
A
#
# COMPACT_ATOMS: atom_id res chain seq x y z
N MET A 1 -4.32 62.57 -2.23
CA MET A 1 -5.61 61.87 -2.01
C MET A 1 -5.67 60.69 -2.97
N LYS A 2 -5.49 59.44 -2.50
CA LYS A 2 -6.52 58.39 -2.27
C LYS A 2 -7.26 58.08 -3.59
N LYS A 3 -7.18 56.88 -4.21
CA LYS A 3 -7.52 55.57 -3.63
C LYS A 3 -6.77 54.43 -4.36
N ILE A 4 -6.02 53.62 -3.61
CA ILE A 4 -5.55 52.30 -4.05
C ILE A 4 -6.74 51.34 -3.84
N MET A 5 -7.33 50.85 -4.92
CA MET A 5 -8.31 49.76 -4.85
C MET A 5 -7.54 48.45 -4.76
N ALA A 6 -7.27 48.03 -3.52
CA ALA A 6 -6.81 46.68 -3.23
C ALA A 6 -7.99 45.73 -3.44
N VAL A 7 -7.97 44.99 -4.55
CA VAL A 7 -8.85 43.85 -4.77
C VAL A 7 -8.33 42.71 -3.88
N LEU A 8 -9.02 42.48 -2.77
CA LEU A 8 -8.80 41.34 -1.89
C LEU A 8 -9.16 40.05 -2.64
N LEU A 9 -8.13 39.37 -3.14
CA LEU A 9 -8.17 37.98 -3.58
C LEU A 9 -8.37 37.08 -2.36
N PHE A 10 -9.64 36.87 -1.95
CA PHE A 10 -10.01 35.74 -1.11
C PHE A 10 -10.28 34.51 -2.00
N VAL A 11 -9.21 33.92 -2.52
CA VAL A 11 -9.25 32.55 -3.06
C VAL A 11 -8.11 31.79 -2.38
N GLY A 12 -8.38 31.26 -1.19
CA GLY A 12 -7.30 30.68 -0.38
C GLY A 12 -7.75 29.88 0.83
N CYS A 13 -8.85 29.14 0.76
CA CYS A 13 -9.23 28.23 1.87
C CYS A 13 -9.56 26.79 1.45
N ALA A 14 -9.32 26.38 0.19
CA ALA A 14 -9.57 24.99 -0.24
C ALA A 14 -8.30 24.13 -0.35
N GLN A 15 -7.11 24.73 -0.42
CA GLN A 15 -5.86 23.99 -0.68
C GLN A 15 -5.29 23.27 0.56
N HIS A 16 -5.60 23.75 1.77
CA HIS A 16 -5.04 23.18 3.01
C HIS A 16 -5.63 21.80 3.35
N ALA A 17 -6.93 21.58 3.08
CA ALA A 17 -7.61 20.32 3.40
C ALA A 17 -7.16 19.14 2.51
N VAL A 18 -6.86 19.42 1.23
CA VAL A 18 -6.39 18.40 0.28
C VAL A 18 -4.97 17.95 0.63
N ALA A 19 -4.08 18.89 0.96
CA ALA A 19 -2.70 18.58 1.35
C ALA A 19 -2.63 17.68 2.61
N ASP A 20 -3.42 17.97 3.63
CA ASP A 20 -3.47 17.19 4.87
C ASP A 20 -4.03 15.76 4.64
N SER A 21 -5.03 15.61 3.76
CA SER A 21 -5.57 14.29 3.41
C SER A 21 -4.58 13.40 2.64
N VAL A 22 -3.81 13.98 1.71
CA VAL A 22 -2.77 13.25 0.97
C VAL A 22 -1.62 12.87 1.90
N GLU A 23 -1.22 13.77 2.79
CA GLU A 23 -0.20 13.50 3.81
C GLU A 23 -0.63 12.38 4.78
N ARG A 24 -1.89 12.38 5.23
CA ARG A 24 -2.44 11.28 6.03
C ARG A 24 -2.40 9.94 5.27
N TYR A 25 -2.77 9.93 4.00
CA TYR A 25 -2.68 8.72 3.19
C TYR A 25 -1.23 8.23 3.06
N ALA A 26 -0.28 9.12 2.78
CA ALA A 26 1.13 8.78 2.69
C ALA A 26 1.67 8.13 3.98
N ARG A 27 1.36 8.71 5.15
CA ARG A 27 1.74 8.14 6.46
C ARG A 27 1.12 6.75 6.71
N GLN A 28 -0.12 6.53 6.28
CA GLN A 28 -0.77 5.22 6.41
C GLN A 28 -0.09 4.17 5.51
N VAL A 29 0.20 4.52 4.26
CA VAL A 29 0.94 3.66 3.32
C VAL A 29 2.34 3.34 3.84
N GLU A 30 3.05 4.32 4.41
CA GLU A 30 4.36 4.11 5.01
C GLU A 30 4.30 3.14 6.20
N LYS A 31 3.30 3.30 7.08
CA LYS A 31 3.08 2.40 8.21
C LYS A 31 2.84 0.97 7.73
N ILE A 32 1.96 0.77 6.75
CA ILE A 32 1.64 -0.54 6.17
C ILE A 32 2.88 -1.18 5.55
N SER A 33 3.63 -0.41 4.75
CA SER A 33 4.87 -0.86 4.11
C SER A 33 5.94 -1.24 5.13
N THR A 34 6.08 -0.47 6.21
CA THR A 34 7.02 -0.75 7.30
C THR A 34 6.66 -2.05 8.02
N GLN A 35 5.37 -2.26 8.32
CA GLN A 35 4.88 -3.47 8.95
C GLN A 35 5.12 -4.69 8.05
N TYR A 36 4.76 -4.61 6.77
CA TYR A 36 5.02 -5.67 5.79
C TYR A 36 6.51 -6.02 5.72
N ASN A 37 7.38 -5.01 5.58
CA ASN A 37 8.82 -5.22 5.52
C ASN A 37 9.37 -5.89 6.78
N MET A 38 8.88 -5.51 7.95
CA MET A 38 9.28 -6.13 9.22
C MET A 38 8.83 -7.60 9.27
N GLN A 39 7.56 -7.88 8.98
CA GLN A 39 7.01 -9.23 8.97
C GLN A 39 7.72 -10.14 7.96
N MET A 40 7.95 -9.64 6.74
CA MET A 40 8.64 -10.38 5.68
C MET A 40 10.10 -10.65 6.05
N LYS A 41 10.83 -9.66 6.58
CA LYS A 41 12.21 -9.87 7.06
C LYS A 41 12.27 -10.92 8.17
N ASN A 42 11.34 -10.88 9.12
CA ASN A 42 11.28 -11.87 10.20
C ASN A 42 10.95 -13.27 9.67
N PHE A 43 10.01 -13.37 8.73
CA PHE A 43 9.68 -14.62 8.05
C PHE A 43 10.90 -15.18 7.32
N LEU A 44 11.55 -14.40 6.46
CA LEU A 44 12.73 -14.83 5.70
C LEU A 44 13.89 -15.25 6.62
N ARG A 45 14.08 -14.59 7.76
CA ARG A 45 15.08 -14.96 8.77
C ARG A 45 14.76 -16.28 9.48
N SER A 46 13.49 -16.68 9.54
CA SER A 46 13.07 -17.94 10.13
C SER A 46 13.27 -19.14 9.20
N LEU A 47 13.50 -18.91 7.91
CA LEU A 47 13.68 -19.97 6.93
C LEU A 47 15.05 -20.63 7.06
N ASN A 48 15.11 -21.93 6.77
CA ASN A 48 16.37 -22.64 6.58
C ASN A 48 17.08 -22.07 5.32
N PRO A 49 18.36 -21.65 5.40
CA PRO A 49 19.09 -21.14 4.23
C PRO A 49 19.19 -22.11 3.04
N GLN A 50 19.04 -23.42 3.30
CA GLN A 50 19.07 -24.47 2.27
C GLN A 50 17.68 -24.88 1.78
N ILE A 51 16.64 -24.11 2.12
CA ILE A 51 15.26 -24.42 1.72
C ILE A 51 15.11 -24.36 0.19
N THR A 52 14.52 -25.41 -0.37
CA THR A 52 14.19 -25.49 -1.80
C THR A 52 12.71 -25.23 -2.08
N GLN A 53 11.85 -25.39 -1.06
CA GLN A 53 10.40 -25.16 -1.10
C GLN A 53 9.86 -24.89 0.30
N PHE A 54 8.79 -24.10 0.42
CA PHE A 54 8.12 -23.88 1.70
C PHE A 54 7.27 -25.10 2.09
N ASP A 55 7.28 -25.45 3.37
CA ASP A 55 6.30 -26.37 3.94
C ASP A 55 4.91 -25.70 4.07
N ALA A 56 3.91 -26.46 4.52
CA ALA A 56 2.54 -25.96 4.63
C ALA A 56 2.41 -24.77 5.62
N GLN A 57 3.15 -24.79 6.72
CA GLN A 57 3.12 -23.72 7.72
C GLN A 57 3.78 -22.45 7.18
N GLN A 58 4.94 -22.59 6.53
CA GLN A 58 5.67 -21.48 5.91
C GLN A 58 4.87 -20.85 4.77
N LYS A 59 4.19 -21.66 3.94
CA LYS A 59 3.25 -21.15 2.92
C LYS A 59 2.12 -20.35 3.55
N THR A 60 1.50 -20.89 4.59
CA THR A 60 0.40 -20.22 5.30
C THR A 60 0.84 -18.88 5.88
N GLN A 61 2.00 -18.86 6.56
CA GLN A 61 2.55 -17.64 7.16
C GLN A 61 2.91 -16.59 6.10
N TYR A 62 3.59 -17.01 5.03
CA TYR A 62 3.93 -16.13 3.92
C TYR A 62 2.68 -15.52 3.28
N CYS A 63 1.69 -16.35 2.95
CA CYS A 63 0.46 -15.88 2.32
C CYS A 63 -0.35 -14.97 3.24
N ALA A 64 -0.35 -15.21 4.56
CA ALA A 64 -0.99 -14.31 5.51
C ALA A 64 -0.32 -12.92 5.54
N ILE A 65 1.01 -12.85 5.49
CA ILE A 65 1.75 -11.58 5.43
C ILE A 65 1.39 -10.80 4.16
N VAL A 66 1.45 -11.46 3.00
CA VAL A 66 1.15 -10.83 1.70
C VAL A 66 -0.31 -10.41 1.62
N LYS A 67 -1.24 -11.26 2.09
CA LYS A 67 -2.67 -10.96 2.11
C LYS A 67 -2.97 -9.73 2.99
N THR A 68 -2.41 -9.68 4.19
CA THR A 68 -2.58 -8.54 5.11
C THR A 68 -2.09 -7.25 4.45
N TYR A 69 -0.92 -7.30 3.79
CA TYR A 69 -0.39 -6.14 3.07
C TYR A 69 -1.32 -5.67 1.93
N VAL A 70 -1.82 -6.59 1.11
CA VAL A 70 -2.77 -6.26 0.02
C VAL A 70 -4.06 -5.67 0.57
N ASP A 71 -4.64 -6.30 1.60
CA ASP A 71 -5.90 -5.88 2.20
C ASP A 71 -5.78 -4.49 2.82
N ASP A 72 -4.71 -4.24 3.58
CA ASP A 72 -4.46 -2.95 4.22
C ASP A 72 -4.20 -1.85 3.17
N MET A 73 -3.39 -2.13 2.14
CA MET A 73 -3.13 -1.18 1.05
C MET A 73 -4.40 -0.81 0.30
N TYR A 74 -5.24 -1.81 -0.03
CA TYR A 74 -6.51 -1.56 -0.70
C TYR A 74 -7.45 -0.75 0.19
N LYS A 75 -7.59 -1.15 1.46
CA LYS A 75 -8.46 -0.48 2.44
C LYS A 75 -8.11 1.00 2.61
N VAL A 76 -6.85 1.35 2.87
CA VAL A 76 -6.48 2.75 3.05
C VAL A 76 -6.59 3.56 1.75
N THR A 77 -6.37 2.93 0.60
CA THR A 77 -6.60 3.58 -0.70
C THR A 77 -8.08 3.88 -0.89
N ASP A 78 -8.95 2.93 -0.54
CA ASP A 78 -10.40 3.08 -0.65
C ASP A 78 -10.96 4.14 0.31
N GLU A 79 -10.54 4.09 1.58
CA GLU A 79 -10.95 5.06 2.62
C GLU A 79 -10.53 6.50 2.29
N ASN A 80 -9.44 6.69 1.54
CA ASN A 80 -8.93 8.01 1.17
C ASN A 80 -9.22 8.36 -0.31
N ARG A 81 -9.97 7.52 -1.05
CA ARG A 81 -10.13 7.59 -2.51
C ARG A 81 -10.58 8.96 -3.01
N SER A 82 -11.50 9.62 -2.28
CA SER A 82 -12.02 10.95 -2.62
C SER A 82 -10.98 12.08 -2.54
N SER A 83 -9.90 11.84 -1.80
CA SER A 83 -8.82 12.79 -1.54
C SER A 83 -7.57 12.54 -2.39
N LEU A 84 -7.56 11.45 -3.17
CA LEU A 84 -6.43 11.07 -4.01
C LEU A 84 -6.59 11.57 -5.45
N PRO A 85 -5.48 11.65 -6.22
CA PRO A 85 -5.55 11.99 -7.63
C PRO A 85 -6.50 11.06 -8.40
N PRO A 86 -7.08 11.52 -9.53
CA PRO A 86 -8.01 10.71 -10.33
C PRO A 86 -7.51 9.32 -10.72
N SER A 87 -6.19 9.13 -10.86
CA SER A 87 -5.57 7.82 -11.13
C SER A 87 -5.83 6.76 -10.05
N TYR A 88 -6.19 7.17 -8.82
CA TYR A 88 -6.50 6.27 -7.71
C TYR A 88 -8.01 5.98 -7.59
N MET A 89 -8.87 6.73 -8.29
CA MET A 89 -10.33 6.57 -8.17
C MET A 89 -10.84 5.24 -8.75
N SER A 90 -10.13 4.65 -9.70
CA SER A 90 -10.49 3.36 -10.32
C SER A 90 -9.63 2.19 -9.85
N ILE A 91 -8.74 2.39 -8.86
CA ILE A 91 -7.92 1.29 -8.35
C ILE A 91 -8.83 0.25 -7.69
N THR A 92 -8.71 -0.98 -8.15
CA THR A 92 -9.36 -2.16 -7.59
C THR A 92 -8.39 -2.92 -6.69
N LYS A 93 -8.92 -3.83 -5.87
CA LYS A 93 -8.08 -4.77 -5.11
C LYS A 93 -7.22 -5.62 -6.05
N GLN A 94 -7.73 -5.98 -7.23
CA GLN A 94 -6.98 -6.72 -8.24
C GLN A 94 -5.78 -5.92 -8.75
N ASP A 95 -5.91 -4.60 -8.91
CA ASP A 95 -4.78 -3.75 -9.31
C ASP A 95 -3.69 -3.71 -8.22
N VAL A 96 -4.08 -3.68 -6.95
CA VAL A 96 -3.16 -3.79 -5.81
C VAL A 96 -2.46 -5.15 -5.84
N ILE A 97 -3.21 -6.26 -6.00
CA ILE A 97 -2.67 -7.61 -6.11
C ILE A 97 -1.66 -7.71 -7.26
N ASN A 98 -2.00 -7.18 -8.44
CA ASN A 98 -1.14 -7.18 -9.61
C ASN A 98 0.16 -6.43 -9.33
N LYS A 99 0.06 -5.26 -8.68
CA LYS A 99 1.22 -4.44 -8.30
C LYS A 99 2.13 -5.18 -7.31
N VAL A 100 1.56 -5.78 -6.26
CA VAL A 100 2.32 -6.58 -5.29
C VAL A 100 2.99 -7.77 -5.97
N ASN A 101 2.26 -8.55 -6.78
CA ASN A 101 2.81 -9.69 -7.50
C ASN A 101 3.90 -9.31 -8.52
N SER A 102 3.89 -8.07 -9.01
CA SER A 102 4.91 -7.54 -9.92
C SER A 102 6.14 -7.00 -9.21
N SER A 103 6.12 -6.87 -7.87
CA SER A 103 7.24 -6.29 -7.13
C SER A 103 8.49 -7.19 -7.22
N PRO A 104 9.71 -6.60 -7.28
CA PRO A 104 10.95 -7.38 -7.32
C PRO A 104 11.05 -8.41 -6.19
N GLU A 105 10.60 -8.03 -4.99
CA GLU A 105 10.61 -8.88 -3.80
C GLU A 105 9.75 -10.13 -4.00
N MET A 106 8.54 -9.96 -4.56
CA MET A 106 7.63 -11.07 -4.82
C MET A 106 8.14 -11.98 -5.94
N GLN A 107 8.79 -11.42 -6.96
CA GLN A 107 9.37 -12.19 -8.06
C GLN A 107 10.50 -13.12 -7.59
N ILE A 108 11.30 -12.69 -6.61
CA ILE A 108 12.33 -13.55 -6.00
C ILE A 108 11.71 -14.79 -5.33
N LEU A 109 10.52 -14.64 -4.74
CA LEU A 109 9.87 -15.71 -3.99
C LEU A 109 9.04 -16.65 -4.87
N LYS A 110 8.65 -16.23 -6.09
CA LYS A 110 7.97 -17.11 -7.07
C LYS A 110 8.74 -18.40 -7.37
N LYS A 111 10.07 -18.39 -7.30
CA LYS A 111 10.91 -19.58 -7.53
C LYS A 111 10.64 -20.73 -6.55
N TYR A 112 10.02 -20.44 -5.41
CA TYR A 112 9.62 -21.45 -4.41
C TYR A 112 8.22 -22.04 -4.69
N ASN A 113 7.63 -21.74 -5.85
CA ASN A 113 6.32 -22.24 -6.32
C ASN A 113 5.18 -22.03 -5.30
N ILE A 114 5.11 -20.84 -4.73
CA ILE A 114 4.08 -20.46 -3.77
C ILE A 114 2.98 -19.71 -4.52
N GLN A 115 1.76 -20.22 -4.44
CA GLN A 115 0.56 -19.53 -4.93
C GLN A 115 -0.28 -19.16 -3.72
N CYS A 116 -0.36 -17.85 -3.44
CA CYS A 116 -1.25 -17.33 -2.41
C CYS A 116 -2.56 -16.94 -3.06
N ASP A 117 -3.67 -17.38 -2.46
CA ASP A 117 -4.98 -16.83 -2.77
C ASP A 117 -5.15 -15.49 -2.05
N LEU A 118 -5.14 -14.41 -2.83
CA LEU A 118 -5.23 -13.03 -2.34
C LEU A 118 -6.62 -12.43 -2.62
N ASN A 119 -7.49 -13.14 -3.33
CA ASN A 119 -8.75 -12.62 -3.85
C ASN A 119 -9.88 -12.70 -2.81
N HIS A 120 -9.82 -13.67 -1.90
CA HIS A 120 -10.82 -13.83 -0.85
C HIS A 120 -10.43 -13.06 0.43
N SER A 121 -11.39 -12.33 1.02
CA SER A 121 -11.35 -11.78 2.38
C SER A 121 -12.62 -12.21 3.10
#